data_AF-A0A2E0YN36-F1
#
_entry.id   AF-A0A2E0YN36-F1
#
_cell.length_a   1.000
_cell.length_b   1.000
_cell.length_c   1.000
_cell.angle_alpha   90.00
_cell.angle_beta   90.00
_cell.angle_gamma   90.00
#
_symmetry.space_group_name_H-M   'P 1'
#
loop_
_entity.id
_entity.type
_entity.pdbx_description
1 polymer ?
#
loop_
_entity_poly.entity_id
_entity_poly.type
_entity_poly.pdbx_seq_one_letter_code
_entity_poly.pdbx_strand_id
1 'polypeptide(L)'
;MVKEAIKGLKEVRVMSDAIMHQIKEEFPAAGEGNYIREVSLAYTALQKGRMYLGECQHDLGAEYPYKKTAEATKPSEIEMGADLCEGYNSLEGNNIENLIKLRGYIDKVTAMALDSYSKGRNNYDVESKFIADCHLSEAYRSLKEARMWLGCALGIIRDSETSN
;
A
#
# COMPACT_ATOMS: atom_id res chain seq x y z
N MET A 1 -24.05 -0.84 -1.84
CA MET A 1 -23.46 0.34 -1.20
C MET A 1 -22.38 -0.01 -0.18
N VAL A 2 -22.64 -0.45 1.06
CA VAL A 2 -21.54 -0.86 2.00
C VAL A 2 -20.70 -2.02 1.44
N LYS A 3 -21.34 -3.04 0.85
CA LYS A 3 -20.66 -4.14 0.15
C LYS A 3 -19.78 -3.68 -1.02
N GLU A 4 -20.15 -2.59 -1.69
CA GLU A 4 -19.37 -2.04 -2.81
C GLU A 4 -18.15 -1.28 -2.31
N ALA A 5 -18.28 -0.54 -1.20
CA ALA A 5 -17.14 0.09 -0.54
C ALA A 5 -16.14 -0.96 -0.02
N ILE A 6 -16.61 -2.03 0.64
CA ILE A 6 -15.77 -3.15 1.08
C ILE A 6 -15.05 -3.79 -0.11
N LYS A 7 -15.75 -4.03 -1.22
CA LYS A 7 -15.18 -4.58 -2.45
C LYS A 7 -14.09 -3.65 -3.01
N GLY A 8 -14.36 -2.36 -3.12
CA GLY A 8 -13.38 -1.38 -3.61
C GLY A 8 -12.15 -1.29 -2.71
N LEU A 9 -12.33 -1.27 -1.39
CA LEU A 9 -11.22 -1.34 -0.43
C LEU A 9 -10.41 -2.66 -0.57
N LYS A 10 -11.06 -3.76 -0.96
CA LYS A 10 -10.38 -5.05 -1.18
C LYS A 10 -9.50 -4.98 -2.42
N GLU A 11 -10.03 -4.42 -3.51
CA GLU A 11 -9.27 -4.19 -4.74
C GLU A 11 -8.04 -3.30 -4.47
N VAL A 12 -8.22 -2.21 -3.73
CA VAL A 12 -7.13 -1.29 -3.31
C VAL A 12 -6.05 -2.03 -2.51
N ARG A 13 -6.43 -2.92 -1.59
CA ARG A 13 -5.48 -3.74 -0.84
C ARG A 13 -4.71 -4.70 -1.72
N VAL A 14 -5.39 -5.45 -2.59
CA VAL A 14 -4.77 -6.38 -3.55
C VAL A 14 -3.75 -5.65 -4.44
N MET A 15 -4.08 -4.46 -4.94
CA MET A 15 -3.13 -3.64 -5.70
C MET A 15 -1.96 -3.15 -4.85
N SER A 16 -2.20 -2.81 -3.57
CA SER A 16 -1.11 -2.44 -2.65
C SER A 16 -0.14 -3.61 -2.42
N ASP A 17 -0.67 -4.83 -2.29
CA ASP A 17 0.14 -6.06 -2.18
C ASP A 17 0.97 -6.30 -3.44
N ALA A 18 0.40 -6.09 -4.62
CA ALA A 18 1.13 -6.21 -5.88
C ALA A 18 2.28 -5.19 -5.99
N ILE A 19 2.04 -3.94 -5.62
CA ILE A 19 3.08 -2.89 -5.62
C ILE A 19 4.19 -3.24 -4.62
N MET A 20 3.84 -3.77 -3.44
CA MET A 20 4.84 -4.22 -2.46
C MET A 20 5.66 -5.39 -2.96
N HIS A 21 5.05 -6.34 -3.67
CA HIS A 21 5.76 -7.45 -4.29
C HIS A 21 6.76 -6.95 -5.33
N GLN A 22 6.35 -6.03 -6.21
CA GLN A 22 7.23 -5.39 -7.18
C GLN A 22 8.41 -4.66 -6.52
N ILE A 23 8.17 -3.94 -5.41
CA ILE A 23 9.25 -3.28 -4.67
C ILE A 23 10.26 -4.30 -4.14
N LYS A 24 9.79 -5.43 -3.60
CA LYS A 24 10.65 -6.50 -3.08
C LYS A 24 11.45 -7.22 -4.16
N GLU A 25 10.91 -7.37 -5.36
CA GLU A 25 11.58 -8.04 -6.47
C GLU A 25 12.62 -7.14 -7.15
N GLU A 26 12.31 -5.86 -7.33
CA GLU A 26 13.16 -4.94 -8.10
C GLU A 26 14.24 -4.25 -7.26
N PHE A 27 14.02 -4.07 -5.96
CA PHE A 27 14.92 -3.28 -5.12
C PHE A 27 15.55 -4.11 -4.01
N PRO A 28 16.88 -4.02 -3.86
CA PRO A 28 17.62 -4.79 -2.86
C PRO A 28 17.20 -4.44 -1.43
N ALA A 29 17.25 -5.44 -0.55
CA ALA A 29 16.91 -5.29 0.85
C ALA A 29 18.00 -4.54 1.64
N ALA A 30 17.65 -4.10 2.86
CA ALA A 30 18.62 -3.48 3.75
C ALA A 30 19.79 -4.45 4.04
N GLY A 31 21.02 -3.99 3.77
CA GLY A 31 22.24 -4.80 3.93
C GLY A 31 22.77 -5.39 2.62
N GLU A 32 22.07 -5.21 1.51
CA GLU A 32 22.52 -5.59 0.17
C GLU A 32 23.19 -4.41 -0.56
N GLY A 33 24.04 -4.70 -1.55
CA GLY A 33 24.68 -3.67 -2.38
C GLY A 33 23.65 -2.89 -3.21
N ASN A 34 23.86 -1.59 -3.39
CA ASN A 34 22.93 -0.66 -4.08
C ASN A 34 21.57 -0.47 -3.38
N TYR A 35 21.49 -0.75 -2.08
CA TYR A 35 20.35 -0.42 -1.24
C TYR A 35 20.00 1.08 -1.25
N ILE A 36 18.71 1.38 -1.42
CA ILE A 36 18.16 2.75 -1.33
C ILE A 36 17.17 2.79 -0.16
N ARG A 37 17.57 3.49 0.91
CA ARG A 37 16.79 3.61 2.16
C ARG A 37 15.35 4.07 1.93
N GLU A 38 15.19 5.02 1.03
CA GLU A 38 13.92 5.64 0.69
C GLU A 38 12.94 4.62 0.07
N VAL A 39 13.43 3.60 -0.63
CA VAL A 39 12.58 2.53 -1.16
C VAL A 39 12.02 1.66 -0.04
N SER A 40 12.84 1.34 0.98
CA SER A 40 12.34 0.60 2.15
C SER A 40 11.35 1.42 2.99
N LEU A 41 11.58 2.73 3.15
CA LEU A 41 10.61 3.62 3.80
C LEU A 41 9.29 3.66 3.02
N ALA A 42 9.34 3.69 1.69
CA ALA A 42 8.15 3.61 0.86
C ALA A 42 7.40 2.27 1.04
N TYR A 43 8.13 1.16 1.08
CA TYR A 43 7.57 -0.16 1.32
C TYR A 43 6.86 -0.24 2.68
N THR A 44 7.50 0.23 3.76
CA THR A 44 6.90 0.25 5.11
C THR A 44 5.66 1.13 5.17
N ALA A 45 5.70 2.31 4.54
CA ALA A 45 4.53 3.20 4.48
C ALA A 45 3.37 2.55 3.70
N LEU A 46 3.67 1.82 2.63
CA LEU A 46 2.67 1.09 1.86
C LEU A 46 2.06 -0.09 2.65
N GLN A 47 2.88 -0.84 3.40
CA GLN A 47 2.40 -1.87 4.33
C GLN A 47 1.43 -1.28 5.36
N LYS A 48 1.82 -0.15 5.97
CA LYS A 48 0.98 0.57 6.94
C LYS A 48 -0.35 0.99 6.31
N GLY A 49 -0.31 1.60 5.12
CA GLY A 49 -1.51 1.99 4.38
C GLY A 49 -2.45 0.82 4.12
N ARG A 50 -1.90 -0.31 3.65
CA ARG A 50 -2.66 -1.55 3.45
C ARG A 50 -3.30 -2.05 4.74
N MET A 51 -2.60 -2.00 5.87
CA MET A 51 -3.12 -2.43 7.18
C MET A 51 -4.36 -1.66 7.57
N TYR A 52 -4.31 -0.33 7.55
CA TYR A 52 -5.46 0.50 7.88
C TYR A 52 -6.66 0.27 6.95
N LEU A 53 -6.42 -0.03 5.67
CA LEU A 53 -7.51 -0.41 4.77
C LEU A 53 -8.18 -1.72 5.19
N GLY A 54 -7.43 -2.70 5.71
CA GLY A 54 -7.99 -3.95 6.19
C GLY A 54 -8.75 -3.81 7.51
N GLU A 55 -8.24 -2.99 8.43
CA GLU A 55 -8.98 -2.60 9.65
C GLU A 55 -10.31 -1.94 9.27
N CYS A 56 -10.27 -0.96 8.36
CA CYS A 56 -11.48 -0.30 7.87
C CYS A 56 -12.49 -1.28 7.26
N GLN A 57 -12.04 -2.29 6.51
CA GLN A 57 -12.93 -3.30 5.96
C GLN A 57 -13.59 -4.13 7.05
N HIS A 58 -12.80 -4.55 8.05
CA HIS A 58 -13.28 -5.37 9.14
C HIS A 58 -14.36 -4.64 9.95
N ASP A 59 -14.10 -3.38 10.31
CA ASP A 59 -15.02 -2.56 11.09
C ASP A 59 -16.31 -2.26 10.31
N LEU A 60 -16.25 -2.25 8.98
CA LEU A 60 -17.42 -2.15 8.11
C LEU A 60 -18.20 -3.49 7.95
N GLY A 61 -17.79 -4.53 8.68
CA GLY A 61 -18.46 -5.83 8.72
C GLY A 61 -17.90 -6.88 7.77
N ALA A 62 -16.72 -6.66 7.19
CA ALA A 62 -16.01 -7.71 6.46
C ALA A 62 -15.29 -8.67 7.42
N GLU A 63 -14.95 -9.85 6.91
CA GLU A 63 -14.09 -10.78 7.63
C GLU A 63 -12.70 -10.14 7.85
N TYR A 64 -12.16 -10.27 9.07
CA TYR A 64 -10.87 -9.69 9.41
C TYR A 64 -9.78 -10.28 8.50
N PRO A 65 -9.09 -9.47 7.70
CA PRO A 65 -8.21 -10.00 6.67
C PRO A 65 -6.90 -10.54 7.24
N TYR A 66 -6.53 -10.14 8.46
CA TYR A 66 -5.27 -10.53 9.08
C TYR A 66 -5.44 -11.70 10.04
N LYS A 67 -6.15 -12.76 9.62
CA LYS A 67 -6.52 -13.92 10.46
C LYS A 67 -5.35 -14.58 11.21
N LYS A 68 -4.12 -14.38 10.74
CA LYS A 68 -2.91 -14.95 11.35
C LYS A 68 -2.23 -14.02 12.36
N THR A 69 -2.64 -12.77 12.56
CA THR A 69 -1.90 -11.84 13.45
C THR A 69 -2.07 -12.13 14.93
N ALA A 70 -3.25 -12.59 15.35
CA ALA A 70 -3.51 -12.91 16.76
C ALA A 70 -2.77 -14.18 17.22
N GLU A 71 -2.44 -15.07 16.28
CA GLU A 71 -1.80 -16.36 16.53
C GLU A 71 -0.38 -16.46 15.94
N ALA A 72 0.08 -15.43 15.22
CA ALA A 72 1.39 -15.43 14.58
C ALA A 72 2.49 -15.43 15.61
N THR A 73 3.41 -16.38 15.46
CA THR A 73 4.61 -16.52 16.28
C THR A 73 5.85 -16.01 15.55
N LYS A 74 5.77 -15.82 14.22
CA LYS A 74 6.87 -15.35 13.37
C LYS A 74 6.47 -14.16 12.51
N PRO A 75 7.40 -13.23 12.20
CA PRO A 75 7.12 -12.09 11.32
C PRO A 75 6.54 -12.48 9.95
N SER A 76 7.01 -13.57 9.35
CA SER A 76 6.50 -14.08 8.07
C SER A 76 5.03 -14.51 8.12
N GLU A 77 4.49 -14.85 9.30
CA GLU A 77 3.09 -15.26 9.49
C GLU A 77 2.14 -14.06 9.59
N ILE A 78 2.66 -12.92 10.05
CA ILE A 78 1.96 -11.61 10.10
C ILE A 78 1.82 -11.04 8.68
N GLU A 79 2.88 -11.17 7.86
CA GLU A 79 2.93 -10.61 6.51
C GLU A 79 2.03 -11.34 5.50
N MET A 80 1.81 -12.65 5.69
CA MET A 80 1.09 -13.55 4.77
C MET A 80 -0.44 -13.52 4.85
N GLY A 81 -1.04 -12.69 5.72
CA GLY A 81 -2.50 -12.52 5.78
C GLY A 81 -3.09 -11.69 4.64
N ALA A 82 -2.26 -11.14 3.77
CA ALA A 82 -2.71 -10.27 2.68
C ALA A 82 -3.02 -11.09 1.42
N ASP A 83 -4.09 -10.72 0.72
CA ASP A 83 -4.55 -11.41 -0.48
C ASP A 83 -3.39 -11.48 -1.50
N LEU A 84 -3.06 -12.67 -2.00
CA LEU A 84 -2.05 -12.82 -3.06
C LEU A 84 -2.60 -12.18 -4.34
N CYS A 85 -1.89 -11.21 -4.90
CA CYS A 85 -2.22 -10.67 -6.22
C CYS A 85 -1.52 -11.53 -7.29
N GLU A 86 -2.28 -12.37 -7.98
CA GLU A 86 -1.81 -12.99 -9.22
C GLU A 86 -1.96 -11.99 -10.38
N GLY A 87 -0.96 -11.88 -11.25
CA GLY A 87 -1.09 -11.19 -12.54
C GLY A 87 -0.72 -9.70 -12.59
N TYR A 88 0.08 -9.18 -11.66
CA TYR A 88 0.72 -7.89 -11.85
C TYR A 88 1.99 -8.04 -12.67
N ASN A 89 2.07 -7.35 -13.81
CA ASN A 89 3.21 -7.41 -14.73
C ASN A 89 4.52 -7.03 -14.00
N SER A 90 5.60 -7.76 -14.27
CA SER A 90 6.95 -7.43 -13.83
C SER A 90 7.33 -6.02 -14.28
N LEU A 91 8.14 -5.33 -13.49
CA LEU A 91 8.61 -3.99 -13.82
C LEU A 91 9.76 -4.07 -14.82
N GLU A 92 9.43 -4.06 -16.10
CA GLU A 92 10.42 -4.05 -17.18
C GLU A 92 10.90 -2.61 -17.43
N GLY A 93 12.06 -2.24 -16.87
CA GLY A 93 12.64 -0.90 -17.00
C GLY A 93 13.89 -0.70 -16.13
N ASN A 94 14.54 0.46 -16.26
CA ASN A 94 15.60 0.85 -15.32
C ASN A 94 15.00 1.36 -13.99
N ASN A 95 15.84 1.54 -12.97
CA ASN A 95 15.39 1.99 -11.64
C ASN A 95 14.56 3.28 -11.67
N ILE A 96 14.91 4.24 -12.54
CA ILE A 96 14.17 5.51 -12.68
C ILE A 96 12.76 5.26 -13.24
N GLU A 97 12.65 4.53 -14.34
CA GLU A 97 11.38 4.19 -14.98
C GLU A 97 10.47 3.41 -14.03
N ASN A 98 11.05 2.45 -13.31
CA ASN A 98 10.34 1.62 -12.34
C ASN A 98 9.83 2.44 -11.15
N LEU A 99 10.63 3.36 -10.60
CA LEU A 99 10.18 4.28 -9.55
C LEU A 99 9.08 5.23 -10.02
N ILE A 100 9.15 5.74 -11.26
CA ILE A 100 8.10 6.58 -11.84
C ILE A 100 6.79 5.79 -11.98
N LYS A 101 6.85 4.57 -12.51
CA LYS A 101 5.69 3.67 -12.63
C LYS A 101 5.06 3.37 -11.26
N LEU A 102 5.87 3.00 -10.28
CA LEU A 102 5.43 2.71 -8.90
C LEU A 102 4.74 3.92 -8.25
N ARG A 103 5.29 5.13 -8.40
CA ARG A 103 4.63 6.37 -7.91
C ARG A 103 3.27 6.58 -8.56
N GLY A 104 3.17 6.32 -9.86
CA GLY A 104 1.90 6.38 -10.60
C GLY A 104 0.89 5.35 -10.10
N TYR A 105 1.32 4.13 -9.77
CA TYR A 105 0.45 3.11 -9.17
C TYR A 105 -0.04 3.51 -7.79
N ILE A 106 0.82 4.07 -6.92
CA ILE A 106 0.40 4.54 -5.60
C ILE A 106 -0.63 5.68 -5.69
N ASP A 107 -0.46 6.62 -6.63
CA ASP A 107 -1.47 7.67 -6.86
C ASP A 107 -2.83 7.08 -7.27
N LYS A 108 -2.84 6.08 -8.16
CA LYS A 108 -4.08 5.39 -8.58
C LYS A 108 -4.75 4.69 -7.40
N VAL A 109 -3.99 3.91 -6.62
CA VAL A 109 -4.49 3.21 -5.44
C VAL A 109 -5.06 4.18 -4.41
N THR A 110 -4.39 5.32 -4.19
CA THR A 110 -4.87 6.38 -3.30
C THR A 110 -6.22 6.95 -3.77
N ALA A 111 -6.35 7.26 -5.06
CA ALA A 111 -7.60 7.76 -5.62
C ALA A 111 -8.75 6.74 -5.52
N MET A 112 -8.46 5.46 -5.78
CA MET A 112 -9.44 4.38 -5.68
C MET A 112 -9.91 4.15 -4.23
N ALA A 113 -9.03 4.28 -3.24
CA ALA A 113 -9.40 4.20 -1.83
C ALA A 113 -10.40 5.30 -1.44
N LEU A 114 -10.12 6.55 -1.85
CA LEU A 114 -10.99 7.69 -1.57
C LEU A 114 -12.35 7.58 -2.28
N ASP A 115 -12.37 7.15 -3.54
CA ASP A 115 -13.60 6.95 -4.30
C ASP A 115 -14.47 5.83 -3.68
N SER A 116 -13.85 4.69 -3.35
CA SER A 116 -14.52 3.54 -2.71
C SER A 116 -15.19 3.95 -1.39
N TYR A 117 -14.50 4.76 -0.58
CA TYR A 117 -15.08 5.27 0.65
C TYR A 117 -16.21 6.27 0.41
N SER A 118 -16.00 7.24 -0.48
CA SER A 118 -16.95 8.32 -0.72
C SER A 118 -18.32 7.78 -1.17
N LYS A 119 -18.33 6.70 -1.95
CA LYS A 119 -19.55 5.99 -2.38
C LYS A 119 -20.28 5.29 -1.23
N GLY A 120 -19.56 4.81 -0.22
CA GLY A 120 -20.13 4.11 0.94
C GLY A 120 -20.56 5.03 2.09
N ARG A 121 -19.85 6.16 2.27
CA ARG A 121 -19.87 7.00 3.47
C ARG A 121 -21.24 7.42 3.98
N ASN A 122 -22.17 7.73 3.09
CA ASN A 122 -23.50 8.24 3.48
C ASN A 122 -24.42 7.13 4.03
N ASN A 123 -24.03 5.87 3.91
CA ASN A 123 -24.82 4.71 4.34
C ASN A 123 -24.34 4.11 5.66
N TYR A 124 -23.30 4.69 6.26
CA TYR A 124 -22.80 4.27 7.56
C TYR A 124 -23.57 4.99 8.67
N ASP A 125 -23.83 4.29 9.77
CA ASP A 125 -24.21 4.96 11.01
C ASP A 125 -23.05 5.84 11.52
N VAL A 126 -23.33 6.64 12.55
CA VAL A 126 -22.38 7.64 13.06
C VAL A 126 -21.07 6.99 13.55
N GLU A 127 -21.16 5.84 14.22
CA GLU A 127 -20.02 5.14 14.79
C GLU A 127 -19.15 4.50 13.71
N SER A 128 -19.76 3.72 12.81
CA SER A 128 -19.09 3.10 11.65
C SER A 128 -18.45 4.14 10.75
N LYS A 129 -19.09 5.29 10.59
CA LYS A 129 -18.56 6.42 9.82
C LYS A 129 -17.31 7.01 10.46
N PHE A 130 -17.34 7.26 11.77
CA PHE A 130 -16.20 7.79 12.52
C PHE A 130 -14.99 6.85 12.46
N ILE A 131 -15.23 5.55 12.68
CA ILE A 131 -14.19 4.52 12.60
C ILE A 131 -13.58 4.48 11.20
N ALA A 132 -14.41 4.38 10.15
CA ALA A 132 -13.94 4.36 8.78
C ALA A 132 -13.19 5.64 8.39
N ASP A 133 -13.64 6.82 8.82
CA ASP A 133 -12.94 8.10 8.62
C ASP A 133 -11.53 8.07 9.26
N CYS A 134 -11.39 7.52 10.47
CA CYS A 134 -10.10 7.38 11.16
C CYS A 134 -9.13 6.47 10.39
N HIS A 135 -9.55 5.25 10.05
CA HIS A 135 -8.70 4.30 9.32
C HIS A 135 -8.32 4.82 7.94
N LEU A 136 -9.24 5.44 7.21
CA LEU A 136 -8.94 5.97 5.88
C LEU A 136 -8.04 7.19 5.90
N SER A 137 -8.14 8.04 6.92
CA SER A 137 -7.18 9.13 7.12
C SER A 137 -5.76 8.59 7.28
N GLU A 138 -5.57 7.55 8.10
CA GLU A 138 -4.26 6.91 8.29
C GLU A 138 -3.77 6.19 7.03
N ALA A 139 -4.66 5.47 6.33
CA ALA A 139 -4.34 4.84 5.06
C ALA A 139 -3.89 5.88 4.01
N TYR A 140 -4.64 6.97 3.87
CA TYR A 140 -4.33 8.06 2.94
C TYR A 140 -2.96 8.69 3.23
N ARG A 141 -2.67 9.03 4.49
CA ARG A 141 -1.37 9.58 4.90
C ARG A 141 -0.23 8.64 4.53
N SER A 142 -0.40 7.35 4.83
CA SER A 142 0.62 6.33 4.59
C SER A 142 0.87 6.11 3.09
N LEU A 143 -0.18 6.10 2.26
CA LEU A 143 -0.03 6.01 0.79
C LEU A 143 0.66 7.25 0.20
N LYS A 144 0.32 8.46 0.68
CA LYS A 144 0.99 9.70 0.27
C LYS A 144 2.46 9.71 0.68
N GLU A 145 2.76 9.23 1.88
CA GLU A 145 4.11 9.07 2.39
C GLU A 145 4.92 8.08 1.53
N ALA A 146 4.35 6.92 1.18
CA ALA A 146 5.01 5.95 0.31
C ALA A 146 5.41 6.58 -1.03
N ARG A 147 4.50 7.33 -1.66
CA ARG A 147 4.80 8.06 -2.90
C ARG A 147 5.88 9.14 -2.74
N MET A 148 5.89 9.83 -1.61
CA MET A 148 6.90 10.85 -1.30
C MET A 148 8.27 10.21 -1.21
N TRP A 149 8.40 9.11 -0.47
CA TRP A 149 9.66 8.38 -0.33
C TRP A 149 10.19 7.84 -1.66
N LEU A 150 9.33 7.28 -2.52
CA LEU A 150 9.75 6.92 -3.88
C LEU A 150 10.22 8.14 -4.71
N GLY A 151 9.66 9.33 -4.45
CA GLY A 151 10.12 10.58 -5.05
C GLY A 151 11.51 11.00 -4.55
N CYS A 152 11.79 10.80 -3.26
CA CYS A 152 13.12 11.01 -2.69
C CYS A 152 14.15 10.04 -3.28
N ALA A 153 13.80 8.75 -3.41
CA ALA A 153 14.64 7.74 -4.07
C ALA A 153 15.00 8.16 -5.50
N LEU A 154 14.02 8.64 -6.26
CA LEU A 154 14.23 9.14 -7.63
C LEU A 154 15.19 10.34 -7.65
N GLY A 155 15.08 11.27 -6.70
CA GLY A 155 16.00 12.40 -6.57
C GLY A 155 17.45 11.94 -6.35
N ILE A 156 17.64 11.02 -5.41
CA ILE A 156 18.97 10.46 -5.08
C ILE A 156 19.62 9.80 -6.29
N ILE A 157 18.88 8.98 -7.04
CA ILE A 157 19.43 8.32 -8.25
C ILE A 157 19.83 9.36 -9.28
N ARG A 158 18.97 10.33 -9.57
CA ARG A 158 19.26 11.37 -10.58
C ARG A 158 20.48 12.20 -10.22
N ASP A 159 20.61 12.60 -8.96
CA ASP A 159 21.76 13.40 -8.49
C ASP A 159 23.08 12.60 -8.60
N SER A 160 23.02 11.29 -8.35
CA SER A 160 24.17 10.39 -8.48
C SER A 160 24.63 10.17 -9.93
N GLU A 161 23.70 10.19 -10.89
CA GLU A 161 23.99 10.09 -12.32
C GLU A 161 24.57 11.39 -12.90
N THR A 162 24.17 12.55 -12.37
CA THR A 162 24.70 13.86 -12.83
C THR A 162 26.08 14.22 -12.24
N SER A 163 26.57 13.45 -11.27
CA SER A 163 27.84 13.71 -10.57
C SER A 163 29.02 12.88 -11.12
N ASN A 164 28.79 12.06 -12.17
CA ASN A 164 29.78 11.28 -12.90
C ASN A 164 29.99 11.83 -14.31
#